data_AF-A0AAW6XGN2-F1
#
_entry.id   AF-A0AAW6XGN2-F1
#
_cell.length_a   1.000
_cell.length_b   1.000
_cell.length_c   1.000
_cell.angle_alpha   90.00
_cell.angle_beta   90.00
_cell.angle_gamma   90.00
#
_symmetry.space_group_name_H-M   'P 1'
#
loop_
_entity.id
_entity.type
_entity.pdbx_description
1 polymer ?
#
loop_
_entity_poly.entity_id
_entity_poly.type
_entity_poly.pdbx_seq_one_letter_code
_entity_poly.pdbx_strand_id
1 'polypeptide(L)'
;VVMDSARFAENAYFIKQREAEYKDWTIEQITRETYKYADMLAMSAKKDAMVPMGGLLCMKDDSFFDVYTECRTLCVVQEGF
;
A
#
# COMPACT_ATOMS: atom_id res chain seq x y z
N VAL A 1 11.48 3.50 -1.13
CA VAL A 1 10.50 3.43 -2.25
C VAL A 1 9.09 3.57 -1.70
N VAL A 2 8.26 4.41 -2.32
CA VAL A 2 6.84 4.62 -1.96
C VAL A 2 5.94 3.93 -3.00
N MET A 3 5.03 3.07 -2.55
CA MET A 3 4.04 2.44 -3.43
C MET A 3 2.70 3.20 -3.39
N ASP A 4 2.31 3.85 -4.49
CA ASP A 4 0.94 4.38 -4.63
C ASP A 4 -0.02 3.19 -4.85
N SER A 5 -0.82 2.92 -3.83
CA SER A 5 -1.57 1.67 -3.70
C SER A 5 -3.08 1.87 -3.81
N ALA A 6 -3.56 2.93 -4.49
CA ALA A 6 -5.00 3.12 -4.69
C ALA A 6 -5.66 1.94 -5.43
N ARG A 7 -4.92 1.27 -6.32
CA ARG A 7 -5.40 0.13 -7.13
C ARG A 7 -4.58 -1.15 -6.96
N PHE A 8 -4.19 -1.45 -5.72
CA PHE A 8 -3.30 -2.58 -5.44
C PHE A 8 -3.92 -3.96 -5.76
N ALA A 9 -5.24 -4.11 -5.58
CA ALA A 9 -5.93 -5.37 -5.79
C ALA A 9 -6.17 -5.64 -7.28
N GLU A 10 -6.53 -4.62 -8.05
CA GLU A 10 -6.61 -4.70 -9.52
C GLU A 10 -5.23 -5.03 -10.12
N ASN A 11 -4.15 -4.44 -9.61
CA ASN A 11 -2.79 -4.76 -10.05
C ASN A 11 -2.42 -6.23 -9.74
N ALA A 12 -2.70 -6.70 -8.52
CA ALA A 12 -2.47 -8.10 -8.14
C ALA A 12 -3.31 -9.07 -8.98
N TYR A 13 -4.54 -8.69 -9.38
CA TYR A 13 -5.35 -9.47 -10.30
C TYR A 13 -4.70 -9.61 -11.68
N PHE A 14 -4.13 -8.52 -12.22
CA PHE A 14 -3.41 -8.60 -13.50
C PHE A 14 -2.14 -9.43 -13.41
N ILE A 15 -1.38 -9.34 -12.31
CA ILE A 15 -0.22 -10.21 -12.07
C ILE A 15 -0.67 -11.68 -12.09
N LYS A 16 -1.69 -12.05 -11.30
CA LYS A 16 -2.24 -13.41 -11.29
C LYS A 16 -2.68 -13.88 -12.68
N GLN A 17 -3.30 -13.00 -13.47
CA GLN A 17 -3.87 -13.35 -14.77
C GLN A 17 -2.80 -13.47 -15.87
N ARG A 18 -1.77 -12.61 -15.85
CA ARG A 18 -0.88 -12.37 -16.99
C ARG A 18 0.55 -12.85 -16.76
N GLU A 19 0.99 -12.99 -15.51
CA GLU A 19 2.32 -13.47 -15.16
C GLU A 19 2.27 -14.94 -14.74
N ALA A 20 2.89 -15.80 -15.55
CA ALA A 20 2.80 -17.25 -15.40
C ALA A 20 3.30 -17.74 -14.02
N GLU A 21 4.32 -17.09 -13.46
CA GLU A 21 4.91 -17.41 -12.15
C GLU A 21 3.91 -17.29 -10.99
N TYR A 22 2.96 -16.37 -11.10
CA TYR A 22 1.99 -16.05 -10.04
C TYR A 22 0.59 -16.59 -10.31
N LYS A 23 0.41 -17.39 -11.38
CA LYS A 23 -0.90 -17.85 -11.83
C LYS A 23 -1.70 -18.58 -10.75
N ASP A 24 -1.03 -19.39 -9.94
CA ASP A 24 -1.66 -20.21 -8.89
C ASP A 24 -1.66 -19.52 -7.51
N TRP A 25 -1.04 -18.35 -7.39
CA TRP A 25 -1.01 -17.59 -6.15
C TRP A 25 -2.35 -16.90 -5.88
N THR A 26 -2.74 -16.73 -4.62
CA THR A 26 -3.89 -15.89 -4.26
C THR A 26 -3.54 -14.40 -4.42
N ILE A 27 -4.56 -13.55 -4.51
CA ILE A 27 -4.37 -12.09 -4.59
C ILE A 27 -3.60 -11.58 -3.36
N GLU A 28 -3.86 -12.14 -2.19
CA GLU A 28 -3.19 -11.79 -0.93
C GLU A 28 -1.72 -12.19 -0.94
N GLN A 29 -1.38 -13.37 -1.49
CA GLN A 29 0.02 -13.80 -1.62
C GLN A 29 0.80 -12.87 -2.55
N ILE A 30 0.23 -12.55 -3.72
CA ILE A 30 0.84 -11.61 -4.68
C ILE A 30 0.99 -10.23 -4.06
N THR A 31 -0.04 -9.75 -3.35
CA THR A 31 -0.02 -8.47 -2.67
C THR A 31 1.10 -8.43 -1.63
N ARG A 32 1.22 -9.47 -0.79
CA ARG A 32 2.27 -9.55 0.24
C ARG A 32 3.66 -9.58 -0.37
N GLU A 33 3.85 -10.26 -1.49
CA GLU A 33 5.10 -10.26 -2.26
C GLU A 33 5.40 -8.88 -2.84
N THR A 34 4.40 -8.26 -3.47
CA THR A 34 4.52 -6.93 -4.09
C THR A 34 4.99 -5.87 -3.08
N TYR A 35 4.47 -5.90 -1.85
CA TYR A 35 4.87 -4.95 -0.81
C TYR A 35 6.29 -5.16 -0.25
N LYS A 36 6.98 -6.27 -0.56
CA LYS A 36 8.41 -6.41 -0.22
C LYS A 36 9.29 -5.45 -1.01
N TYR A 37 8.86 -5.06 -2.20
CA TYR A 37 9.58 -4.17 -3.13
C TYR A 37 9.33 -2.68 -2.87
N ALA A 38 8.65 -2.33 -1.77
CA ALA A 38 8.49 -0.96 -1.30
C ALA A 38 8.86 -0.86 0.18
N ASP A 39 9.17 0.35 0.65
CA ASP A 39 9.48 0.61 2.06
C ASP A 39 8.32 1.26 2.81
N MET A 40 7.42 1.88 2.05
CA MET A 40 6.21 2.50 2.53
C MET A 40 5.15 2.51 1.43
N LEU A 41 3.89 2.68 1.81
CA LEU A 41 2.77 2.81 0.89
C LEU A 41 1.96 4.07 1.21
N ALA A 42 1.40 4.66 0.15
CA ALA A 42 0.40 5.72 0.24
C ALA A 42 -0.81 5.28 -0.59
N MET A 43 -2.02 5.38 -0.05
CA MET A 43 -3.22 5.01 -0.81
C MET A 43 -4.45 5.83 -0.45
N SER A 44 -5.28 6.07 -1.46
CA SER A 44 -6.68 6.44 -1.28
C SER A 44 -7.50 5.16 -1.12
N ALA A 45 -8.22 5.03 -0.01
CA ALA A 45 -9.11 3.89 0.23
C ALA A 45 -10.40 3.93 -0.62
N LYS A 46 -10.62 5.02 -1.36
CA LYS A 46 -11.79 5.28 -2.23
C LYS A 46 -11.87 4.46 -3.52
N LYS A 47 -11.07 3.41 -3.64
CA LYS A 47 -10.90 2.59 -4.84
C LYS A 47 -11.00 1.13 -4.43
N ASP A 48 -9.90 0.38 -4.49
CA ASP A 48 -9.91 -1.07 -4.24
C ASP A 48 -10.27 -1.45 -2.79
N ALA A 49 -10.13 -0.51 -1.84
CA ALA A 49 -10.56 -0.71 -0.45
C ALA A 49 -12.06 -0.40 -0.22
N MET A 50 -12.80 0.00 -1.27
CA MET A 50 -14.27 0.02 -1.31
C MET A 50 -14.98 0.92 -0.28
N VAL A 51 -14.32 1.96 0.23
CA VAL A 51 -14.92 2.93 1.18
C VAL A 51 -15.08 4.32 0.56
N PRO A 52 -16.12 5.11 0.89
CA PRO A 52 -16.33 6.42 0.26
C PRO A 52 -15.33 7.50 0.72
N MET A 53 -14.64 7.30 1.85
CA MET A 53 -13.65 8.21 2.42
C MET A 53 -12.54 7.41 3.10
N GLY A 54 -11.32 7.96 3.11
CA GLY A 54 -10.18 7.41 3.84
C GLY A 54 -8.93 7.25 2.97
N GLY A 55 -7.79 7.14 3.63
CA GLY A 55 -6.50 6.88 3.03
C GLY A 55 -5.53 6.31 4.07
N LEU A 56 -4.42 5.77 3.60
CA LEU A 56 -3.39 5.20 4.46
C LEU A 56 -2.00 5.67 4.01
N LEU A 57 -1.17 5.95 5.00
CA LEU A 57 0.27 6.07 4.88
C LEU A 57 0.88 5.04 5.85
N CYS A 58 1.56 4.03 5.32
CA CYS A 58 2.13 2.96 6.14
C CYS A 58 3.60 2.75 5.82
N MET A 59 4.36 2.33 6.84
CA MET A 59 5.78 2.01 6.76
C MET A 59 5.96 0.52 7.02
N LYS A 60 6.92 -0.11 6.33
CA LYS A 60 7.08 -1.56 6.32
C LYS A 60 7.63 -2.14 7.62
N ASP A 61 8.68 -1.52 8.16
CA ASP A 61 9.42 -1.99 9.34
C ASP A 61 10.18 -0.84 10.01
N ASP A 62 10.90 -1.15 11.10
CA ASP A 62 11.60 -0.17 11.94
C ASP A 62 12.68 0.63 11.21
N SER A 63 13.15 0.19 10.03
CA SER A 63 14.09 0.98 9.23
C SER A 63 13.51 2.31 8.75
N PHE A 64 12.19 2.47 8.76
CA PHE A 64 11.46 3.71 8.43
C PHE A 64 10.78 4.34 9.65
N PHE A 65 11.19 3.99 10.87
CA PHE A 65 10.55 4.49 12.10
C PHE A 65 10.68 6.01 12.28
N ASP A 66 11.81 6.60 11.91
CA ASP A 66 12.00 8.06 11.96
C ASP A 66 11.06 8.77 10.97
N VAL A 67 10.97 8.26 9.74
CA VAL A 67 10.04 8.76 8.71
C VAL A 67 8.59 8.63 9.18
N TYR A 68 8.22 7.51 9.80
CA TYR A 68 6.90 7.32 10.41
C TYR A 68 6.60 8.41 11.45
N THR A 69 7.55 8.68 12.34
CA THR A 69 7.39 9.64 13.43
C THR A 69 7.21 11.07 12.89
N GLU A 70 8.03 11.45 11.91
CA GLU A 70 7.94 12.74 11.22
C GLU A 70 6.60 12.89 10.48
N CYS A 71 6.20 11.89 9.68
CA CYS A 71 4.93 11.92 8.97
C CYS A 71 3.74 11.98 9.92
N ARG A 72 3.75 11.22 11.02
CA ARG A 72 2.69 11.27 12.03
C ARG A 72 2.56 12.65 12.68
N THR A 73 3.69 13.31 12.93
CA THR A 73 3.72 14.66 13.50
C THR A 73 3.17 15.69 12.52
N LEU A 74 3.59 15.61 11.25
CA LEU A 74 3.14 16.53 10.20
C LEU A 74 1.68 16.31 9.79
N CYS A 75 1.19 15.07 9.81
CA CYS A 75 -0.19 14.72 9.44
C CYS A 75 -1.19 15.50 10.29
N VAL A 76 -0.98 15.56 11.61
CA VAL A 76 -1.82 16.34 12.53
C VAL A 76 -1.85 17.83 12.15
N VAL A 77 -0.71 18.40 11.77
CA VAL A 77 -0.60 19.82 11.42
C VAL A 77 -1.24 20.11 10.05
N GLN A 78 -1.16 19.17 9.11
CA GLN A 78 -1.58 19.37 7.72
C GLN A 78 -3.04 18.98 7.45
N GLU A 79 -3.49 17.85 7.98
CA GLU A 79 -4.83 17.30 7.74
C GLU A 79 -5.83 17.70 8.85
N GLY A 80 -5.33 18.13 10.01
CA GLY A 80 -6.16 18.43 11.18
C GLY A 80 -6.49 17.19 12.02
N PHE A 81 -7.25 17.41 13.10
CA PHE A 81 -7.76 16.38 14.00
C PHE A 81 -9.22 16.05 13.71
#